data_AF-A0A2U8PR65-F1
#
_entry.id   AF-A0A2U8PR65-F1
#
_cell.length_a   1.000
_cell.length_b   1.000
_cell.length_c   1.000
_cell.angle_alpha   90.00
_cell.angle_beta   90.00
_cell.angle_gamma   90.00
#
_symmetry.space_group_name_H-M   'P 1'
#
loop_
_entity.id
_entity.type
_entity.pdbx_description
1 polymer ?
#
loop_
_entity_poly.entity_id
_entity_poly.type
_entity_poly.pdbx_seq_one_letter_code
_entity_poly.pdbx_strand_id
1 'polypeptide(L)'
;MSKQTVGEPQDSARHSLERGMQFHGAGNWERAEQHYLEVLLDDYRSTDVLPLLAIVVANRGHIDRAIYYWDTLLSMEPHHLNALAAKGGLLYRTGRLTEALSCFEIVAGLAPDDALIRNNLAVALADSGRKDEAIIEFGRVLQLQPDNVNAYHQLRRLSSAVVPFWHIPMMNDTRRNDCFERAIRRALAIRGSSAQVLDIGTGSGLLSMMAAREGATNIVTCETVPTIARVAQEIVADNGYGEQIKVIGRSSATLSVGEDIPTKADILISEILSSDLLAEDVLSTFEDARRRLIAEDAIVIPKAATAIGCLVASETLAAYGHVKMASGFDLSRFNSLAPLRLPIHGTMTEWTRLSNDFEIASLDLTAAAHDPELRAVSIPVIASGTAVGVVQWMHVDLIDDVVFINHPDGYYDGGWLQVLHVLPSPMPVEAGAVVHLLLGHDRSTLIVLPAGPHPPIT
;
A
#
# COMPACT_ATOMS: atom_id res chain seq x y z
N MET A 1 -50.53 -10.03 63.59
CA MET A 1 -49.34 -10.72 63.05
C MET A 1 -49.79 -11.58 61.88
N SER A 2 -49.87 -11.00 60.68
CA SER A 2 -50.18 -11.74 59.46
C SER A 2 -48.90 -12.44 58.99
N LYS A 3 -49.02 -13.74 58.73
CA LYS A 3 -47.97 -14.57 58.15
C LYS A 3 -47.51 -13.94 56.83
N GLN A 4 -46.23 -13.58 56.75
CA GLN A 4 -45.55 -13.39 55.48
C GLN A 4 -45.63 -14.71 54.72
N THR A 5 -46.43 -14.73 53.65
CA THR A 5 -46.28 -15.68 52.57
C THR A 5 -44.88 -15.48 52.01
N VAL A 6 -43.99 -16.44 52.28
CA VAL A 6 -42.75 -16.60 51.52
C VAL A 6 -43.21 -16.90 50.10
N GLY A 7 -43.10 -15.90 49.21
CA GLY A 7 -43.39 -16.08 47.79
C GLY A 7 -42.54 -17.20 47.23
N GLU A 8 -43.02 -17.88 46.20
CA GLU A 8 -42.24 -18.92 45.53
C GLU A 8 -40.90 -18.31 45.06
N PRO A 9 -39.78 -19.06 45.05
CA PRO A 9 -38.46 -18.53 44.65
C PRO A 9 -38.48 -17.75 43.32
N GLN A 10 -39.38 -18.13 42.41
CA GLN A 10 -39.59 -17.45 41.13
C GLN A 10 -40.25 -16.06 41.26
N ASP A 11 -41.10 -15.83 42.26
CA ASP A 11 -41.70 -14.51 42.54
C ASP A 11 -40.67 -13.53 43.11
N SER A 12 -39.77 -14.02 43.96
CA SER A 12 -38.66 -13.24 44.50
C SER A 12 -37.69 -12.82 43.40
N ALA A 13 -37.25 -13.77 42.56
CA ALA A 13 -36.36 -13.48 41.46
C ALA A 13 -36.99 -12.54 40.41
N ARG A 14 -38.28 -12.70 40.12
CA ARG A 14 -39.01 -11.76 39.25
C ARG A 14 -39.03 -10.34 39.83
N HIS A 15 -39.27 -10.20 41.13
CA HIS A 15 -39.25 -8.90 41.79
C HIS A 15 -37.85 -8.26 41.76
N SER A 16 -36.78 -9.03 42.00
CA SER A 16 -35.41 -8.56 41.87
C SER A 16 -35.08 -8.14 40.43
N LEU A 17 -35.59 -8.86 39.41
CA LEU A 17 -35.42 -8.47 38.01
C LEU A 17 -36.07 -7.11 37.71
N GLU A 18 -37.31 -6.89 38.15
CA GLU A 18 -38.04 -5.63 37.98
C GLU A 18 -37.31 -4.46 38.66
N ARG A 19 -36.84 -4.66 39.89
CA ARG A 19 -36.05 -3.65 40.61
C ARG A 19 -34.70 -3.38 39.95
N GLY A 20 -34.01 -4.42 39.47
CA GLY A 20 -32.76 -4.30 38.73
C GLY A 20 -32.94 -3.45 37.47
N MET A 21 -33.98 -3.72 36.68
CA MET A 21 -34.33 -2.91 35.49
C MET A 21 -34.67 -1.45 35.84
N GLN A 22 -35.38 -1.21 36.96
CA GLN A 22 -35.67 0.15 37.42
C GLN A 22 -34.40 0.92 37.75
N PHE A 23 -33.47 0.33 38.52
CA PHE A 23 -32.21 0.98 38.84
C PHE A 23 -31.29 1.14 37.62
N HIS A 24 -31.32 0.19 36.69
CA HIS A 24 -30.62 0.28 35.41
C HIS A 24 -31.11 1.50 34.62
N GLY A 25 -32.42 1.65 34.43
CA GLY A 25 -33.00 2.81 33.73
C GLY A 25 -32.72 4.14 34.42
N ALA A 26 -32.52 4.14 35.74
CA ALA A 26 -32.15 5.32 36.53
C ALA A 26 -30.62 5.60 36.54
N GLY A 27 -29.81 4.79 35.87
CA GLY A 27 -28.34 4.91 35.87
C GLY A 27 -27.68 4.55 37.21
N ASN A 28 -28.40 3.91 38.14
CA ASN A 28 -27.85 3.44 39.40
C ASN A 28 -27.25 2.04 39.22
N TRP A 29 -26.05 2.00 38.63
CA TRP A 29 -25.37 0.77 38.25
C TRP A 29 -25.10 -0.16 39.43
N GLU A 30 -24.75 0.37 40.59
CA GLU A 30 -24.44 -0.44 41.78
C GLU A 30 -25.66 -1.22 42.27
N ARG A 31 -26.81 -0.57 42.40
CA ARG A 31 -28.05 -1.25 42.84
C ARG A 31 -28.61 -2.16 41.75
N ALA A 32 -28.46 -1.79 40.48
CA ALA A 32 -28.85 -2.65 39.37
C ALA A 32 -28.06 -3.97 39.38
N GLU A 33 -26.73 -3.90 39.59
CA GLU A 33 -25.87 -5.08 39.69
C GLU A 33 -26.28 -6.00 40.84
N GLN A 34 -26.52 -5.43 42.04
CA GLN A 34 -26.95 -6.20 43.21
C GLN A 34 -28.21 -7.01 42.92
N HIS A 35 -29.23 -6.37 42.36
CA HIS A 35 -30.49 -7.05 42.03
C HIS A 35 -30.35 -8.05 40.89
N TYR A 36 -29.53 -7.81 39.87
CA TYR A 36 -29.27 -8.81 38.83
C TYR A 36 -28.49 -10.03 39.34
N LEU A 37 -27.58 -9.85 40.30
CA LEU A 37 -26.90 -10.97 40.96
C LEU A 37 -27.88 -11.82 41.80
N GLU A 38 -28.84 -11.20 42.48
CA GLU A 38 -29.92 -11.92 43.17
C GLU A 38 -30.71 -12.80 42.20
N VAL A 39 -31.03 -12.28 41.00
CA VAL A 39 -31.75 -13.06 39.98
C VAL A 39 -30.94 -14.27 39.50
N LEU A 40 -29.61 -14.11 39.34
CA LEU A 40 -28.73 -15.23 38.97
C LEU A 40 -28.57 -16.28 40.07
N LEU A 41 -28.64 -15.89 41.34
CA LEU A 41 -28.58 -16.84 42.47
C LEU A 41 -29.79 -17.79 42.49
N ASP A 42 -30.95 -17.32 42.02
CA ASP A 42 -32.19 -18.09 41.93
C ASP A 42 -32.31 -18.90 40.62
N ASP A 43 -31.28 -18.90 39.76
CA ASP A 43 -31.24 -19.49 38.41
C ASP A 43 -32.45 -19.12 37.54
N TYR A 44 -32.99 -17.92 37.77
CA TYR A 44 -34.20 -17.45 37.13
C TYR A 44 -33.86 -16.61 35.90
N ARG A 45 -34.22 -17.10 34.71
CA ARG A 45 -34.00 -16.37 33.44
C ARG A 45 -32.54 -15.91 33.29
N SER A 46 -31.59 -16.77 33.67
CA SER A 46 -30.16 -16.47 33.71
C SER A 46 -29.63 -15.91 32.37
N THR A 47 -30.08 -16.46 31.23
CA THR A 47 -29.72 -15.98 29.89
C THR A 47 -30.23 -14.57 29.58
N ASP A 48 -31.38 -14.16 30.12
CA ASP A 48 -31.94 -12.82 29.93
C ASP A 48 -31.25 -11.76 30.80
N VAL A 49 -30.74 -12.15 31.97
CA VAL A 49 -30.13 -11.22 32.94
C VAL A 49 -28.64 -11.00 32.71
N LEU A 50 -27.91 -12.01 32.23
CA LEU A 50 -26.48 -11.90 31.95
C LEU A 50 -26.12 -10.71 31.04
N PRO A 51 -26.84 -10.40 29.95
CA PRO A 51 -26.58 -9.20 29.16
C PRO A 51 -26.70 -7.91 29.94
N LEU A 52 -27.75 -7.81 30.78
CA LEU A 52 -28.01 -6.62 31.59
C LEU A 52 -26.92 -6.43 32.64
N LEU A 53 -26.51 -7.52 33.30
CA LEU A 53 -25.44 -7.51 34.28
C LEU A 53 -24.09 -7.12 33.64
N ALA A 54 -23.77 -7.68 32.47
CA ALA A 54 -22.54 -7.35 31.74
C ALA A 54 -22.48 -5.86 31.38
N ILE A 55 -23.58 -5.27 30.89
CA ILE A 55 -23.68 -3.83 30.58
C ILE A 55 -23.48 -2.98 31.83
N VAL A 56 -24.17 -3.31 32.93
CA VAL A 56 -24.08 -2.56 34.19
C VAL A 56 -22.65 -2.58 34.74
N VAL A 57 -22.03 -3.75 34.76
CA VAL A 57 -20.67 -3.96 35.27
C VAL A 57 -19.64 -3.23 34.38
N ALA A 58 -19.85 -3.20 33.07
CA ALA A 58 -19.02 -2.43 32.14
C ALA A 58 -19.13 -0.92 32.38
N ASN A 59 -20.34 -0.39 32.62
CA ASN A 59 -20.54 1.04 32.94
C ASN A 59 -19.89 1.46 34.27
N ARG A 60 -19.61 0.50 35.16
CA ARG A 60 -18.83 0.71 36.39
C ARG A 60 -17.31 0.65 36.18
N GLY A 61 -16.85 0.40 34.95
CA GLY A 61 -15.43 0.25 34.62
C GLY A 61 -14.85 -1.13 34.96
N HIS A 62 -15.68 -2.10 35.36
CA HIS A 62 -15.24 -3.46 35.68
C HIS A 62 -15.21 -4.35 34.43
N ILE A 63 -14.34 -4.02 33.49
CA ILE A 63 -14.31 -4.61 32.14
C ILE A 63 -14.19 -6.14 32.14
N ASP A 64 -13.26 -6.71 32.91
CA ASP A 64 -13.06 -8.17 32.92
C ASP A 64 -14.25 -8.94 33.49
N ARG A 65 -14.96 -8.36 34.47
CA ARG A 65 -16.19 -8.95 35.00
C ARG A 65 -17.31 -8.89 33.97
N ALA A 66 -17.42 -7.80 33.21
CA ALA A 66 -18.39 -7.72 32.13
C ALA A 66 -18.11 -8.76 31.03
N ILE A 67 -16.84 -8.95 30.67
CA ILE A 67 -16.42 -10.00 29.72
C ILE A 67 -16.76 -11.39 30.26
N TYR A 68 -16.50 -11.65 31.55
CA TYR A 68 -16.90 -12.92 32.19
C TYR A 68 -18.40 -13.21 32.05
N TYR A 69 -19.26 -12.21 32.26
CA TYR A 69 -20.71 -12.41 32.10
C TYR A 69 -21.10 -12.63 30.63
N TRP A 70 -20.43 -11.97 29.68
CA TRP A 70 -20.61 -12.29 28.25
C TRP A 70 -20.16 -13.70 27.90
N ASP A 71 -19.01 -14.15 28.42
CA ASP A 71 -18.51 -15.51 28.20
C ASP A 71 -19.42 -16.57 28.84
N THR A 72 -20.00 -16.25 29.99
CA THR A 72 -20.97 -17.12 30.66
C THR A 72 -22.21 -17.30 29.77
N LEU A 73 -22.73 -16.21 29.19
CA LEU A 73 -23.84 -16.28 28.24
C LEU A 73 -23.46 -17.08 26.98
N LEU A 74 -22.30 -16.80 26.39
CA LEU A 74 -21.82 -17.48 25.19
C LEU A 74 -21.49 -18.95 25.41
N SER A 75 -21.20 -19.38 26.65
CA SER A 75 -21.05 -20.80 26.99
C SER A 75 -22.38 -21.58 26.92
N MET A 76 -23.51 -20.90 27.15
CA MET A 76 -24.85 -21.46 27.04
C MET A 76 -25.42 -21.30 25.63
N GLU A 77 -25.15 -20.15 25.00
CA GLU A 77 -25.63 -19.79 23.66
C GLU A 77 -24.48 -19.30 22.76
N PRO A 78 -23.67 -20.22 22.18
CA PRO A 78 -22.46 -19.87 21.45
C PRO A 78 -22.64 -18.95 20.23
N HIS A 79 -23.84 -18.92 19.66
CA HIS A 79 -24.18 -18.11 18.49
C HIS A 79 -25.11 -16.92 18.82
N HIS A 80 -25.15 -16.49 20.08
CA HIS A 80 -25.94 -15.32 20.48
C HIS A 80 -25.34 -14.03 19.90
N LEU A 81 -25.88 -13.58 18.75
CA LEU A 81 -25.33 -12.46 17.96
C LEU A 81 -25.13 -11.17 18.78
N ASN A 82 -26.15 -10.74 19.54
CA ASN A 82 -26.05 -9.51 20.33
C ASN A 82 -24.97 -9.60 21.42
N ALA A 83 -24.78 -10.78 22.03
CA ALA A 83 -23.76 -10.98 23.06
C ALA A 83 -22.35 -10.92 22.46
N LEU A 84 -22.13 -11.59 21.33
CA LEU A 84 -20.87 -11.50 20.59
C LEU A 84 -20.57 -10.07 20.13
N ALA A 85 -21.56 -9.37 19.57
CA ALA A 85 -21.42 -7.99 19.12
C ALA A 85 -21.13 -7.03 20.29
N ALA A 86 -21.83 -7.16 21.41
CA ALA A 86 -21.64 -6.34 22.60
C ALA A 86 -20.27 -6.60 23.25
N LYS A 87 -19.87 -7.87 23.37
CA LYS A 87 -18.54 -8.28 23.84
C LYS A 87 -17.45 -7.71 22.93
N GLY A 88 -17.58 -7.88 21.62
CA GLY A 88 -16.65 -7.33 20.63
C GLY A 88 -16.50 -5.81 20.74
N GLY A 89 -17.63 -5.09 20.87
CA GLY A 89 -17.62 -3.63 21.06
C GLY A 89 -16.95 -3.18 22.36
N LEU A 90 -17.11 -3.94 23.46
CA LEU A 90 -16.44 -3.67 24.74
C LEU A 90 -14.93 -3.92 24.63
N LEU A 91 -14.52 -5.03 24.03
CA LEU A 91 -13.12 -5.39 23.79
C LEU A 91 -12.42 -4.34 22.92
N TYR A 92 -13.07 -3.88 21.86
CA TYR A 92 -12.53 -2.87 20.96
C TYR A 92 -12.28 -1.55 21.70
N ARG A 93 -13.27 -1.02 22.44
CA ARG A 93 -13.13 0.23 23.22
C ARG A 93 -12.06 0.16 24.32
N THR A 94 -11.67 -1.05 24.73
CA THR A 94 -10.68 -1.28 25.79
C THR A 94 -9.32 -1.70 25.24
N GLY A 95 -9.11 -1.62 23.92
CA GLY A 95 -7.83 -1.89 23.26
C GLY A 95 -7.52 -3.38 23.05
N ARG A 96 -8.44 -4.29 23.38
CA ARG A 96 -8.29 -5.74 23.16
C ARG A 96 -8.67 -6.12 21.73
N LEU A 97 -7.95 -5.55 20.76
CA LEU A 97 -8.29 -5.55 19.34
C LEU A 97 -8.42 -6.97 18.75
N THR A 98 -7.48 -7.87 19.04
CA THR A 98 -7.50 -9.24 18.51
C THR A 98 -8.77 -10.00 18.91
N GLU A 99 -9.17 -9.90 20.18
CA GLU A 99 -10.36 -10.58 20.68
C GLU A 99 -11.65 -9.93 20.15
N ALA A 100 -11.64 -8.61 19.97
CA ALA A 100 -12.75 -7.88 19.34
C ALA A 100 -12.96 -8.34 17.89
N LEU A 101 -11.87 -8.47 17.14
CA LEU A 101 -11.90 -8.99 15.76
C LEU A 101 -12.51 -10.39 15.72
N SER A 102 -12.07 -11.31 16.58
CA SER A 102 -12.66 -12.66 16.63
C SER A 102 -14.18 -12.63 16.89
N CYS A 103 -14.64 -11.76 17.81
CA CYS A 103 -16.08 -11.61 18.06
C CYS A 103 -16.82 -11.09 16.81
N PHE A 104 -16.31 -10.03 16.18
CA PHE A 104 -16.93 -9.44 15.00
C PHE A 104 -16.90 -10.34 13.77
N GLU A 105 -15.82 -11.09 13.55
CA GLU A 105 -15.68 -12.08 12.47
C GLU A 105 -16.74 -13.19 12.60
N ILE A 106 -16.98 -13.70 13.82
CA ILE A 106 -18.05 -14.69 14.07
C ILE A 106 -19.42 -14.09 13.73
N VAL A 107 -19.72 -12.88 14.22
CA VAL A 107 -21.04 -12.25 13.96
C VAL A 107 -21.21 -11.94 12.47
N ALA A 108 -20.18 -11.45 11.79
CA ALA A 108 -20.22 -11.19 10.34
C ALA A 108 -20.41 -12.47 9.51
N GLY A 109 -19.93 -13.62 9.99
CA GLY A 109 -20.17 -14.92 9.38
C GLY A 109 -21.59 -15.44 9.59
N LEU A 110 -22.18 -15.21 10.77
CA LEU A 110 -23.55 -15.64 11.11
C LEU A 110 -24.63 -14.70 10.57
N ALA A 111 -24.33 -13.41 10.43
CA ALA A 111 -25.23 -12.37 9.96
C ALA A 111 -24.57 -11.53 8.85
N PRO A 112 -24.41 -12.09 7.63
CA PRO A 112 -23.69 -11.44 6.54
C PRO A 112 -24.34 -10.15 6.02
N ASP A 113 -25.63 -9.91 6.31
CA ASP A 113 -26.36 -8.72 5.85
C ASP A 113 -26.44 -7.62 6.94
N ASP A 114 -25.74 -7.80 8.07
CA ASP A 114 -25.68 -6.79 9.13
C ASP A 114 -24.58 -5.74 8.83
N ALA A 115 -25.00 -4.63 8.23
CA ALA A 115 -24.11 -3.51 7.89
C ALA A 115 -23.41 -2.89 9.11
N LEU A 116 -24.05 -2.89 10.29
CA LEU A 116 -23.46 -2.32 11.51
C LEU A 116 -22.29 -3.16 11.98
N ILE A 117 -22.44 -4.49 11.99
CA ILE A 117 -21.37 -5.40 12.38
C ILE A 117 -20.23 -5.38 11.37
N ARG A 118 -20.53 -5.35 10.07
CA ARG A 118 -19.50 -5.18 9.04
C ARG A 118 -18.72 -3.89 9.21
N ASN A 119 -19.39 -2.79 9.54
CA ASN A 119 -18.72 -1.53 9.84
C ASN A 119 -17.81 -1.65 11.08
N ASN A 120 -18.28 -2.30 12.15
CA ASN A 120 -17.46 -2.50 13.35
C ASN A 120 -16.23 -3.38 13.08
N LEU A 121 -16.40 -4.45 12.28
CA LEU A 121 -15.31 -5.31 11.82
C LEU A 121 -14.30 -4.50 10.98
N ALA A 122 -14.78 -3.73 10.00
CA ALA A 122 -13.94 -2.91 9.13
C ALA A 122 -13.11 -1.89 9.92
N VAL A 123 -13.70 -1.23 10.91
CA VAL A 123 -13.00 -0.29 11.79
C VAL A 123 -11.94 -1.00 12.63
N ALA A 124 -12.28 -2.13 13.26
CA ALA A 124 -11.33 -2.90 14.05
C ALA A 124 -10.16 -3.45 13.18
N LEU A 125 -10.43 -3.86 11.94
CA LEU A 125 -9.40 -4.27 10.98
C LEU A 125 -8.49 -3.09 10.61
N ALA A 126 -9.06 -1.91 10.36
CA ALA A 126 -8.27 -0.72 10.05
C ALA A 126 -7.33 -0.32 11.21
N ASP A 127 -7.83 -0.35 12.45
CA ASP A 127 -7.07 0.04 13.64
C ASP A 127 -6.01 -1.00 14.04
N SER A 128 -6.20 -2.26 13.65
CA SER A 128 -5.19 -3.32 13.81
C SER A 128 -4.13 -3.33 12.68
N GLY A 129 -4.24 -2.44 11.70
CA GLY A 129 -3.32 -2.35 10.56
C GLY A 129 -3.64 -3.30 9.40
N ARG A 130 -4.70 -4.12 9.50
CA ARG A 130 -5.20 -5.03 8.45
C ARG A 130 -6.01 -4.25 7.39
N LYS A 131 -5.36 -3.30 6.71
CA LYS A 131 -6.01 -2.30 5.82
C LYS A 131 -6.74 -2.93 4.63
N ASP A 132 -6.16 -3.92 3.97
CA ASP A 132 -6.79 -4.57 2.80
C ASP A 132 -8.12 -5.25 3.17
N GLU A 133 -8.16 -5.94 4.31
CA GLU A 133 -9.37 -6.59 4.81
C GLU A 133 -10.43 -5.55 5.22
N ALA A 134 -9.99 -4.44 5.82
CA ALA A 134 -10.89 -3.32 6.15
C ALA A 134 -11.52 -2.71 4.90
N ILE A 135 -10.77 -2.54 3.81
CA ILE A 135 -11.27 -2.05 2.51
C ILE A 135 -12.39 -2.97 1.99
N ILE A 136 -12.20 -4.28 2.07
CA ILE A 136 -13.21 -5.28 1.66
C ILE A 136 -14.49 -5.13 2.49
N GLU A 137 -14.37 -5.08 3.83
CA GLU A 137 -15.55 -4.96 4.69
C GLU A 137 -16.28 -3.62 4.54
N PHE A 138 -15.57 -2.50 4.37
CA PHE A 138 -16.20 -1.23 4.04
C PHE A 138 -16.92 -1.28 2.68
N GLY A 139 -16.36 -1.98 1.69
CA GLY A 139 -17.03 -2.25 0.41
C GLY A 139 -18.36 -2.99 0.60
N ARG A 140 -18.39 -4.02 1.46
CA ARG A 140 -19.61 -4.76 1.81
C ARG A 140 -20.63 -3.89 2.54
N VAL A 141 -20.20 -2.99 3.43
CA VAL A 141 -21.09 -2.00 4.06
C VAL A 141 -21.78 -1.14 3.00
N LEU A 142 -21.05 -0.67 1.98
CA LEU A 142 -21.62 0.13 0.90
C LEU A 142 -22.53 -0.66 -0.04
N GLN A 143 -22.33 -1.97 -0.20
CA GLN A 143 -23.28 -2.82 -0.92
C GLN A 143 -24.63 -2.90 -0.20
N LEU A 144 -24.61 -2.97 1.14
CA LEU A 144 -25.82 -3.01 1.97
C LEU A 144 -26.44 -1.62 2.18
N GLN A 145 -25.61 -0.58 2.26
CA GLN A 145 -25.98 0.80 2.53
C GLN A 145 -25.21 1.75 1.60
N PRO A 146 -25.66 1.92 0.34
CA PRO A 146 -24.95 2.73 -0.65
C PRO A 146 -24.73 4.19 -0.23
N ASP A 147 -25.65 4.75 0.57
CA ASP A 147 -25.59 6.15 1.03
C ASP A 147 -24.78 6.34 2.34
N ASN A 148 -24.07 5.30 2.82
CA ASN A 148 -23.27 5.40 4.04
C ASN A 148 -21.99 6.22 3.82
N VAL A 149 -22.08 7.53 4.06
CA VAL A 149 -20.99 8.50 3.88
C VAL A 149 -19.75 8.15 4.70
N ASN A 150 -19.92 7.63 5.93
CA ASN A 150 -18.80 7.27 6.79
C ASN A 150 -18.01 6.09 6.23
N ALA A 151 -18.70 5.03 5.80
CA ALA A 151 -18.07 3.88 5.16
C ALA A 151 -17.36 4.29 3.87
N TYR A 152 -18.00 5.15 3.05
CA TYR A 152 -17.39 5.68 1.84
C TYR A 152 -16.11 6.48 2.10
N HIS A 153 -16.14 7.38 3.09
CA HIS A 153 -14.98 8.16 3.48
C HIS A 153 -13.83 7.27 3.98
N GLN A 154 -14.12 6.27 4.81
CA GLN A 154 -13.10 5.34 5.30
C GLN A 154 -12.51 4.49 4.18
N LEU A 155 -13.36 3.97 3.29
CA LEU A 155 -12.92 3.23 2.11
C LEU A 155 -11.97 4.06 1.26
N ARG A 156 -12.32 5.32 0.95
CA ARG A 156 -11.48 6.25 0.18
C ARG A 156 -10.14 6.51 0.85
N ARG A 157 -10.14 6.82 2.15
CA ARG A 157 -8.93 7.12 2.93
C ARG A 157 -7.98 5.92 3.02
N LEU A 158 -8.52 4.72 3.23
CA LEU A 158 -7.72 3.49 3.29
C LEU A 158 -7.19 3.11 1.91
N SER A 159 -8.04 3.19 0.88
CA SER A 159 -7.62 2.91 -0.50
C SER A 159 -6.52 3.85 -0.96
N SER A 160 -6.58 5.15 -0.64
CA SER A 160 -5.52 6.11 -0.98
C SER A 160 -4.21 5.89 -0.23
N ALA A 161 -4.23 5.15 0.89
CA ALA A 161 -3.03 4.79 1.63
C ALA A 161 -2.39 3.49 1.11
N VAL A 162 -3.14 2.66 0.39
CA VAL A 162 -2.68 1.37 -0.17
C VAL A 162 -2.37 1.48 -1.66
N VAL A 163 -3.04 2.38 -2.37
CA VAL A 163 -2.79 2.67 -3.79
C VAL A 163 -2.01 3.98 -3.88
N PRO A 164 -0.71 3.92 -4.22
CA PRO A 164 0.10 5.11 -4.39
C PRO A 164 -0.44 6.09 -5.42
N PHE A 165 -0.21 7.38 -5.18
CA PHE A 165 -0.76 8.47 -5.97
C PHE A 165 -0.39 8.43 -7.46
N TRP A 166 0.74 7.79 -7.81
CA TRP A 166 1.25 7.73 -9.18
C TRP A 166 0.50 6.77 -10.12
N HIS A 167 -0.32 5.84 -9.59
CA HIS A 167 -1.05 4.87 -10.43
C HIS A 167 -1.95 5.56 -11.48
N ILE A 168 -2.69 6.60 -11.07
CA ILE A 168 -3.63 7.28 -11.97
C ILE A 168 -2.89 8.10 -13.05
N PRO A 169 -1.91 8.97 -12.73
CA PRO A 169 -1.10 9.63 -13.75
C PRO A 169 -0.41 8.66 -14.70
N MET A 170 0.15 7.57 -14.18
CA MET A 170 0.83 6.54 -14.97
C MET A 170 -0.08 5.87 -15.98
N MET A 171 -1.32 5.54 -15.60
CA MET A 171 -2.29 4.98 -16.55
C MET A 171 -2.71 5.99 -17.63
N ASN A 172 -2.67 7.29 -17.34
CA ASN A 172 -2.94 8.36 -18.30
C ASN A 172 -1.71 8.75 -19.15
N ASP A 173 -0.55 8.16 -18.89
CA ASP A 173 0.67 8.38 -19.67
C ASP A 173 0.60 7.63 -21.01
N THR A 174 -0.11 8.23 -21.96
CA THR A 174 -0.28 7.68 -23.31
C THR A 174 1.04 7.38 -24.00
N ARG A 175 2.07 8.21 -23.79
CA ARG A 175 3.39 8.01 -24.40
C ARG A 175 4.09 6.77 -23.87
N ARG A 176 4.07 6.56 -22.55
CA ARG A 176 4.55 5.34 -21.91
C ARG A 176 3.76 4.14 -22.44
N ASN A 177 2.43 4.23 -22.38
CA ASN A 177 1.53 3.16 -22.78
C ASN A 177 1.76 2.73 -24.24
N ASP A 178 1.87 3.68 -25.17
CA ASP A 178 2.17 3.43 -26.58
C ASP A 178 3.54 2.78 -26.78
N CYS A 179 4.54 3.15 -25.97
CA CYS A 179 5.86 2.53 -26.02
C CYS A 179 5.81 1.06 -25.56
N PHE A 180 5.17 0.78 -24.42
CA PHE A 180 4.99 -0.60 -23.95
C PHE A 180 4.16 -1.43 -24.93
N GLU A 181 3.09 -0.88 -25.49
CA GLU A 181 2.28 -1.59 -26.49
C GLU A 181 3.08 -1.95 -27.75
N ARG A 182 3.88 -1.01 -28.27
CA ARG A 182 4.80 -1.29 -29.38
C ARG A 182 5.80 -2.40 -29.04
N ALA A 183 6.34 -2.38 -27.82
CA ALA A 183 7.28 -3.40 -27.36
C ALA A 183 6.62 -4.78 -27.25
N ILE A 184 5.41 -4.86 -26.70
CA ILE A 184 4.63 -6.08 -26.57
C ILE A 184 4.30 -6.66 -27.95
N ARG A 185 3.81 -5.83 -28.88
CA ARG A 185 3.57 -6.23 -30.28
C ARG A 185 4.83 -6.80 -30.92
N ARG A 186 5.98 -6.16 -30.70
CA ARG A 186 7.27 -6.61 -31.24
C ARG A 186 7.70 -7.96 -30.67
N ALA A 187 7.57 -8.16 -29.36
CA ALA A 187 7.91 -9.43 -28.72
C ALA A 187 7.01 -10.57 -29.19
N LEU A 188 5.71 -10.34 -29.34
CA LEU A 188 4.77 -11.32 -29.88
C LEU A 188 5.02 -11.63 -31.36
N ALA A 189 5.48 -10.65 -32.16
CA ALA A 189 5.90 -10.91 -33.53
C ALA A 189 7.12 -11.84 -33.62
N ILE A 190 7.97 -11.87 -32.58
CA ILE A 190 9.16 -12.73 -32.50
C ILE A 190 8.82 -14.12 -31.95
N ARG A 191 8.03 -14.19 -30.86
CA ARG A 191 7.73 -15.45 -30.16
C ARG A 191 6.43 -16.14 -30.60
N GLY A 192 5.56 -15.42 -31.30
CA GLY A 192 4.23 -15.88 -31.68
C GLY A 192 3.18 -15.67 -30.59
N SER A 193 1.90 -15.76 -30.97
CA SER A 193 0.75 -15.57 -30.08
C SER A 193 0.59 -16.66 -29.00
N SER A 194 1.16 -17.84 -29.23
CA SER A 194 1.11 -18.95 -28.27
C SER A 194 2.18 -18.87 -27.19
N ALA A 195 3.08 -17.88 -27.24
CA ALA A 195 4.12 -17.68 -26.25
C ALA A 195 3.54 -17.51 -24.85
N GLN A 196 4.20 -18.08 -23.84
CA GLN A 196 3.82 -17.86 -22.45
C GLN A 196 4.29 -16.47 -22.03
N VAL A 197 3.33 -15.59 -21.72
CA VAL A 197 3.57 -14.24 -21.22
C VAL A 197 3.44 -14.24 -19.69
N LEU A 198 4.44 -13.67 -19.02
CA LEU A 198 4.39 -13.35 -17.60
C LEU A 198 4.49 -11.83 -17.42
N ASP A 199 3.52 -11.25 -16.74
CA ASP A 199 3.49 -9.84 -16.37
C ASP A 199 3.65 -9.69 -14.84
N ILE A 200 4.76 -9.10 -14.40
CA ILE A 200 5.07 -8.90 -12.97
C ILE A 200 4.81 -7.44 -12.59
N GLY A 201 3.89 -7.24 -11.64
CA GLY A 201 3.44 -5.91 -11.22
C GLY A 201 2.22 -5.48 -12.03
N THR A 202 1.11 -6.23 -11.91
CA THR A 202 -0.07 -6.06 -12.76
C THR A 202 -0.60 -4.63 -12.78
N GLY A 203 -0.55 -3.92 -11.64
CA GLY A 203 -1.25 -2.66 -11.47
C GLY A 203 -2.72 -2.79 -11.82
N SER A 204 -3.18 -2.17 -12.91
CA SER A 204 -4.55 -2.28 -13.39
C SER A 204 -4.81 -3.45 -14.36
N GLY A 205 -3.77 -4.21 -14.72
CA GLY A 205 -3.82 -5.23 -15.77
C GLY A 205 -3.63 -4.68 -17.19
N LEU A 206 -3.29 -3.40 -17.34
CA LEU A 206 -3.18 -2.72 -18.64
C LEU A 206 -2.21 -3.41 -19.61
N LEU A 207 -1.00 -3.76 -19.16
CA LEU A 207 0.02 -4.37 -20.02
C LEU A 207 -0.38 -5.79 -20.45
N SER A 208 -0.99 -6.56 -19.55
CA SER A 208 -1.58 -7.86 -19.86
C SER A 208 -2.70 -7.76 -20.90
N MET A 209 -3.57 -6.75 -20.79
CA MET A 209 -4.62 -6.51 -21.79
C MET A 209 -4.06 -6.06 -23.15
N MET A 210 -2.97 -5.29 -23.18
CA MET A 210 -2.26 -4.98 -24.43
C MET A 210 -1.74 -6.27 -25.09
N ALA A 211 -1.14 -7.19 -24.33
CA ALA A 211 -0.69 -8.47 -24.87
C ALA A 211 -1.84 -9.32 -25.41
N ALA A 212 -2.97 -9.37 -24.69
CA ALA A 212 -4.18 -10.08 -25.14
C ALA A 212 -4.74 -9.48 -26.44
N ARG A 213 -4.79 -8.15 -26.53
CA ARG A 213 -5.25 -7.42 -27.73
C ARG A 213 -4.36 -7.68 -28.95
N GLU A 214 -3.05 -7.81 -28.75
CA GLU A 214 -2.09 -8.19 -29.79
C GLU A 214 -2.12 -9.71 -30.10
N GLY A 215 -3.00 -10.47 -29.45
CA GLY A 215 -3.31 -11.86 -29.77
C GLY A 215 -2.62 -12.90 -28.91
N ALA A 216 -1.92 -12.52 -27.83
CA ALA A 216 -1.28 -13.48 -26.93
C ALA A 216 -2.32 -14.32 -26.19
N THR A 217 -2.24 -15.65 -26.25
CA THR A 217 -3.29 -16.52 -25.69
C THR A 217 -2.98 -17.05 -24.29
N ASN A 218 -1.72 -16.98 -23.86
CA ASN A 218 -1.23 -17.60 -22.62
C ASN A 218 -0.64 -16.52 -21.70
N ILE A 219 -1.49 -15.81 -20.96
CA ILE A 219 -1.07 -14.66 -20.14
C ILE A 219 -1.30 -14.96 -18.66
N VAL A 220 -0.23 -14.88 -17.88
CA VAL A 220 -0.29 -14.87 -16.41
C VAL A 220 0.26 -13.56 -15.91
N THR A 221 -0.45 -12.91 -14.99
CA THR A 221 0.00 -11.67 -14.36
C THR A 221 -0.11 -11.76 -12.84
N CYS A 222 0.78 -11.08 -12.12
CA CYS A 222 0.77 -11.11 -10.67
C CYS A 222 0.89 -9.72 -10.02
N GLU A 223 0.23 -9.58 -8.88
CA GLU A 223 0.19 -8.35 -8.08
C GLU A 223 0.24 -8.70 -6.60
N THR A 224 1.13 -8.00 -5.88
CA THR A 224 1.38 -8.28 -4.47
C THR A 224 0.30 -7.65 -3.58
N VAL A 225 -0.27 -6.52 -3.98
CA VAL A 225 -1.29 -5.80 -3.20
C VAL A 225 -2.68 -6.40 -3.48
N PRO A 226 -3.34 -7.07 -2.51
CA PRO A 226 -4.59 -7.78 -2.75
C PRO A 226 -5.72 -6.88 -3.29
N THR A 227 -5.81 -5.65 -2.77
CA THR A 227 -6.80 -4.67 -3.22
C THR A 227 -6.62 -4.31 -4.70
N ILE A 228 -5.37 -4.13 -5.15
CA ILE A 228 -5.05 -3.82 -6.54
C ILE A 228 -5.31 -5.04 -7.43
N ALA A 229 -4.88 -6.23 -7.01
CA ALA A 229 -5.09 -7.47 -7.74
C ALA A 229 -6.58 -7.75 -8.02
N ARG A 230 -7.45 -7.52 -7.01
CA ARG A 230 -8.91 -7.67 -7.18
C ARG A 230 -9.46 -6.69 -8.22
N VAL A 231 -9.07 -5.42 -8.13
CA VAL A 231 -9.52 -4.39 -9.09
C VAL A 231 -8.99 -4.67 -10.49
N ALA A 232 -7.76 -5.16 -10.63
CA ALA A 232 -7.20 -5.58 -11.92
C ALA A 232 -8.00 -6.73 -12.53
N GLN A 233 -8.40 -7.72 -11.73
CA GLN A 233 -9.24 -8.82 -12.18
C GLN A 233 -10.62 -8.34 -12.67
N GLU A 234 -11.23 -7.39 -11.96
CA GLU A 234 -12.48 -6.74 -12.38
C GLU A 234 -12.30 -5.97 -13.70
N ILE A 235 -11.26 -5.13 -13.82
CA ILE A 235 -10.95 -4.38 -15.05
C ILE A 235 -10.74 -5.33 -16.23
N VAL A 236 -9.94 -6.39 -16.05
CA VAL A 236 -9.68 -7.39 -17.09
C VAL A 236 -10.97 -8.08 -17.55
N ALA A 237 -11.84 -8.45 -16.61
CA ALA A 237 -13.12 -9.07 -16.91
C ALA A 237 -14.07 -8.11 -17.64
N ASP A 238 -14.18 -6.87 -17.18
CA ASP A 238 -15.03 -5.83 -17.77
C ASP A 238 -14.61 -5.48 -19.21
N ASN A 239 -13.33 -5.68 -19.55
CA ASN A 239 -12.79 -5.49 -20.90
C ASN A 239 -12.83 -6.77 -21.77
N GLY A 240 -13.44 -7.84 -21.28
CA GLY A 240 -13.66 -9.08 -22.05
C GLY A 240 -12.47 -10.04 -22.11
N TYR A 241 -11.46 -9.85 -21.25
CA TYR A 241 -10.23 -10.66 -21.22
C TYR A 241 -10.15 -11.64 -20.03
N GLY A 242 -11.22 -11.77 -19.24
CA GLY A 242 -11.25 -12.58 -18.02
C GLY A 242 -10.96 -14.08 -18.21
N GLU A 243 -11.22 -14.64 -19.39
CA GLU A 243 -10.87 -16.03 -19.71
C GLU A 243 -9.44 -16.20 -20.24
N GLN A 244 -8.84 -15.11 -20.75
CA GLN A 244 -7.54 -15.12 -21.44
C GLN A 244 -6.38 -14.75 -20.51
N ILE A 245 -6.64 -13.94 -19.48
CA ILE A 245 -5.62 -13.43 -18.56
C ILE A 245 -5.86 -14.02 -17.16
N LYS A 246 -4.88 -14.78 -16.67
CA LYS A 246 -4.88 -15.28 -15.28
C LYS A 246 -4.22 -14.26 -14.36
N VAL A 247 -5.03 -13.54 -13.56
CA VAL A 247 -4.54 -12.60 -12.53
C VAL A 247 -4.31 -13.35 -11.21
N ILE A 248 -3.11 -13.24 -10.65
CA ILE A 248 -2.72 -13.86 -9.37
C ILE A 248 -2.38 -12.76 -8.35
N GLY A 249 -3.18 -12.66 -7.28
CA GLY A 249 -2.96 -11.72 -6.18
C GLY A 249 -1.88 -12.18 -5.18
N ARG A 250 -0.67 -12.45 -5.65
CA ARG A 250 0.50 -12.81 -4.82
C ARG A 250 1.80 -12.27 -5.45
N SER A 251 2.85 -12.15 -4.63
CA SER A 251 4.20 -11.81 -5.10
C SER A 251 4.76 -12.87 -6.05
N SER A 252 5.48 -12.43 -7.09
CA SER A 252 6.22 -13.27 -8.04
C SER A 252 7.20 -14.24 -7.35
N ALA A 253 7.77 -13.83 -6.21
CA ALA A 253 8.68 -14.64 -5.41
C ALA A 253 8.04 -15.96 -4.91
N THR A 254 6.70 -16.01 -4.84
CA THR A 254 5.95 -17.18 -4.37
C THR A 254 5.36 -18.04 -5.49
N LEU A 255 5.49 -17.62 -6.75
CA LEU A 255 4.94 -18.34 -7.89
C LEU A 255 5.80 -19.55 -8.28
N SER A 256 5.12 -20.59 -8.75
CA SER A 256 5.72 -21.86 -9.22
C SER A 256 5.36 -22.16 -10.68
N VAL A 257 6.33 -22.68 -11.44
CA VAL A 257 6.09 -23.21 -12.79
C VAL A 257 5.47 -24.61 -12.68
N GLY A 258 4.42 -24.88 -13.46
CA GLY A 258 3.62 -26.11 -13.46
C GLY A 258 2.35 -26.05 -12.60
N GLU A 259 2.20 -25.03 -11.75
CA GLU A 259 1.01 -24.82 -10.90
C GLU A 259 0.44 -23.41 -11.14
N ASP A 260 1.23 -22.37 -10.89
CA ASP A 260 0.79 -20.99 -11.11
C ASP A 260 0.96 -20.56 -12.57
N ILE A 261 2.13 -20.85 -13.13
CA ILE A 261 2.49 -20.55 -14.52
C ILE A 261 2.67 -21.88 -15.27
N PRO A 262 1.99 -22.14 -16.39
CA PRO A 262 2.04 -23.46 -17.06
C PRO A 262 3.45 -23.93 -17.43
N THR A 263 4.22 -23.04 -18.05
CA THR A 263 5.62 -23.25 -18.43
C THR A 263 6.43 -22.02 -18.08
N LYS A 264 7.76 -22.10 -18.16
CA LYS A 264 8.59 -20.90 -18.10
C LYS A 264 8.15 -19.91 -19.18
N ALA A 265 8.07 -18.64 -18.83
CA ALA A 265 7.61 -17.60 -19.73
C ALA A 265 8.64 -17.29 -20.82
N ASP A 266 8.17 -17.17 -22.06
CA ASP A 266 8.95 -16.77 -23.23
C ASP A 266 9.07 -15.25 -23.35
N ILE A 267 8.12 -14.53 -22.73
CA ILE A 267 8.09 -13.07 -22.65
C ILE A 267 7.81 -12.68 -21.19
N LEU A 268 8.74 -11.92 -20.60
CA LEU A 268 8.56 -11.23 -19.34
C LEU A 268 8.24 -9.76 -19.63
N ILE A 269 7.11 -9.29 -19.12
CA ILE A 269 6.75 -7.88 -19.06
C ILE A 269 6.79 -7.48 -17.58
N SER A 270 7.46 -6.38 -17.24
CA SER A 270 7.37 -5.85 -15.89
C SER A 270 7.58 -4.36 -15.89
N GLU A 271 6.64 -3.63 -15.31
CA GLU A 271 6.80 -2.22 -15.04
C GLU A 271 6.70 -1.94 -13.54
N ILE A 272 7.80 -2.26 -12.86
CA ILE A 272 8.00 -1.98 -11.45
C ILE A 272 9.11 -0.94 -11.22
N LEU A 273 9.52 -0.24 -12.29
CA LEU A 273 10.53 0.82 -12.24
C LEU A 273 9.92 2.10 -11.64
N SER A 274 10.65 2.73 -10.73
CA SER A 274 10.37 4.09 -10.25
C SER A 274 10.99 5.14 -11.19
N SER A 275 10.69 6.42 -10.92
CA SER A 275 11.32 7.55 -11.60
C SER A 275 12.85 7.61 -11.46
N ASP A 276 13.42 6.97 -10.43
CA ASP A 276 14.86 6.80 -10.21
C ASP A 276 15.35 5.37 -10.54
N LEU A 277 14.62 4.65 -11.40
CA LEU A 277 14.80 3.25 -11.80
C LEU A 277 14.57 2.21 -10.70
N LEU A 278 15.07 2.47 -9.50
CA LEU A 278 15.09 1.53 -8.40
C LEU A 278 13.92 1.81 -7.45
N ALA A 279 12.94 0.90 -7.46
CA ALA A 279 11.89 0.80 -6.46
C ALA A 279 12.09 -0.48 -5.62
N GLU A 280 11.18 -0.73 -4.66
CA GLU A 280 11.20 -1.90 -3.78
C GLU A 280 11.47 -3.20 -4.56
N ASP A 281 12.69 -3.73 -4.40
CA ASP A 281 13.12 -5.03 -4.89
C ASP A 281 13.07 -5.27 -6.42
N VAL A 282 13.18 -4.21 -7.24
CA VAL A 282 13.23 -4.36 -8.72
C VAL A 282 14.28 -5.38 -9.14
N LEU A 283 15.54 -5.19 -8.77
CA LEU A 283 16.63 -6.07 -9.20
C LEU A 283 16.42 -7.51 -8.73
N SER A 284 16.06 -7.68 -7.45
CA SER A 284 15.75 -8.98 -6.87
C SER A 284 14.60 -9.70 -7.61
N THR A 285 13.59 -8.95 -8.06
CA THR A 285 12.45 -9.47 -8.82
C THR A 285 12.87 -10.00 -10.19
N PHE A 286 13.69 -9.23 -10.94
CA PHE A 286 14.17 -9.66 -12.25
C PHE A 286 15.16 -10.85 -12.15
N GLU A 287 16.06 -10.82 -11.16
CA GLU A 287 17.00 -11.92 -10.87
C GLU A 287 16.26 -13.23 -10.54
N ASP A 288 15.23 -13.13 -9.69
CA ASP A 288 14.41 -14.27 -9.29
C ASP A 288 13.57 -14.83 -10.45
N ALA A 289 12.94 -13.94 -11.24
CA ALA A 289 12.22 -14.34 -12.44
C ALA A 289 13.15 -15.06 -13.43
N ARG A 290 14.35 -14.52 -13.69
CA ARG A 290 15.36 -15.15 -14.55
C ARG A 290 15.74 -16.55 -14.09
N ARG A 291 15.95 -16.69 -12.79
CA ARG A 291 16.34 -17.97 -12.19
C ARG A 291 15.24 -19.03 -12.33
N ARG A 292 13.98 -18.67 -12.12
CA ARG A 292 12.90 -19.66 -11.91
C ARG A 292 11.74 -19.59 -12.89
N LEU A 293 11.31 -18.40 -13.29
CA LEU A 293 10.01 -18.17 -13.93
C LEU A 293 10.08 -18.02 -15.44
N ILE A 294 11.21 -17.57 -16.01
CA ILE A 294 11.35 -17.32 -17.45
C ILE A 294 12.34 -18.28 -18.13
N ALA A 295 12.17 -18.46 -19.44
CA ALA A 295 13.07 -19.23 -20.28
C ALA A 295 14.45 -18.56 -20.40
N GLU A 296 15.48 -19.31 -20.76
CA GLU A 296 16.84 -18.80 -20.88
C GLU A 296 16.97 -17.74 -21.97
N ASP A 297 16.25 -17.91 -23.08
CA ASP A 297 16.19 -16.97 -24.19
C ASP A 297 14.99 -16.02 -24.11
N ALA A 298 14.26 -15.97 -22.98
CA ALA A 298 13.06 -15.15 -22.86
C ALA A 298 13.31 -13.68 -23.22
N ILE A 299 12.33 -13.08 -23.91
CA ILE A 299 12.32 -11.63 -24.16
C ILE A 299 11.93 -10.94 -22.86
N VAL A 300 12.72 -9.98 -22.39
CA VAL A 300 12.43 -9.18 -21.20
C VAL A 300 12.10 -7.75 -21.62
N ILE A 301 10.98 -7.23 -21.13
CA ILE A 301 10.50 -5.87 -21.36
C ILE A 301 10.29 -5.20 -19.98
N PRO A 302 11.04 -4.14 -19.65
CA PRO A 302 12.19 -3.59 -20.38
C PRO A 302 13.45 -4.46 -20.29
N LYS A 303 14.29 -4.46 -21.33
CA LYS A 303 15.59 -5.14 -21.33
C LYS A 303 16.63 -4.39 -20.51
N ALA A 304 16.57 -3.06 -20.48
CA ALA A 304 17.52 -2.24 -19.73
C ALA A 304 16.91 -0.89 -19.35
N ALA A 305 17.46 -0.26 -18.32
CA ALA A 305 17.08 1.08 -17.89
C ALA A 305 18.30 1.87 -17.41
N THR A 306 18.42 3.11 -17.89
CA THR A 306 19.56 3.99 -17.61
C THR A 306 19.08 5.30 -16.99
N ALA A 307 19.71 5.68 -15.89
CA ALA A 307 19.51 6.95 -15.22
C ALA A 307 20.54 7.92 -15.80
N ILE A 308 20.06 9.00 -16.42
CA ILE A 308 20.89 10.03 -17.02
C ILE A 308 20.65 11.30 -16.24
N GLY A 309 21.69 12.10 -16.01
CA GLY A 309 21.55 13.37 -15.33
C GLY A 309 22.43 14.48 -15.85
N CYS A 310 22.14 15.69 -15.39
CA CYS A 310 23.00 16.87 -15.58
C CYS A 310 23.06 17.70 -14.30
N LEU A 311 24.20 18.35 -14.06
CA LEU A 311 24.33 19.32 -12.97
C LEU A 311 23.51 20.56 -13.32
N VAL A 312 22.79 21.10 -12.34
CA VAL A 312 21.92 22.27 -12.55
C VAL A 312 22.12 23.37 -11.52
N ALA A 313 21.86 24.61 -11.94
CA ALA A 313 21.62 25.76 -11.07
C ALA A 313 20.16 26.19 -11.19
N SER A 314 19.48 26.40 -10.06
CA SER A 314 18.13 26.96 -10.02
C SER A 314 17.81 27.49 -8.63
N GLU A 315 17.29 28.71 -8.53
CA GLU A 315 16.82 29.28 -7.27
C GLU A 315 15.60 28.53 -6.73
N THR A 316 14.69 28.11 -7.61
CA THR A 316 13.49 27.33 -7.26
C THR A 316 13.87 25.97 -6.67
N LEU A 317 14.78 25.24 -7.34
CA LEU A 317 15.25 23.96 -6.83
C LEU A 317 16.07 24.11 -5.55
N ALA A 318 16.88 25.17 -5.43
CA ALA A 318 17.62 25.48 -4.21
C ALA A 318 16.68 25.68 -3.02
N ALA A 319 15.62 26.49 -3.19
CA ALA A 319 14.63 26.76 -2.15
C ALA A 319 13.79 25.53 -1.80
N TYR A 320 13.63 24.58 -2.73
CA TYR A 320 12.92 23.33 -2.51
C TYR A 320 13.77 22.29 -1.76
N GLY A 321 15.06 22.19 -2.08
CA GLY A 321 15.97 21.20 -1.49
C GLY A 321 16.75 21.67 -0.25
N HIS A 322 16.82 22.99 0.00
CA HIS A 322 17.64 23.55 1.07
C HIS A 322 16.96 24.66 1.86
N VAL A 323 17.31 24.74 3.14
CA VAL A 323 17.06 25.91 3.99
C VAL A 323 18.38 26.50 4.50
N LYS A 324 18.46 27.82 4.56
CA LYS A 324 19.57 28.53 5.22
C LYS A 324 19.03 29.45 6.31
N MET A 325 18.35 30.52 5.92
CA MET A 325 17.74 31.46 6.84
C MET A 325 16.22 31.39 6.74
N ALA A 326 15.54 31.28 7.87
CA ALA A 326 14.09 31.46 7.94
C ALA A 326 13.74 32.32 9.17
N SER A 327 12.95 33.37 8.95
CA SER A 327 12.54 34.31 10.02
C SER A 327 13.71 34.88 10.85
N GLY A 328 14.88 35.05 10.23
CA GLY A 328 16.09 35.56 10.90
C GLY A 328 16.92 34.52 11.64
N PHE A 329 16.54 33.24 11.63
CA PHE A 329 17.30 32.14 12.24
C PHE A 329 18.03 31.30 11.18
N ASP A 330 19.25 30.87 11.51
CA ASP A 330 20.00 29.89 10.71
C ASP A 330 19.46 28.48 10.99
N LEU A 331 18.85 27.87 9.97
CA LEU A 331 18.29 26.51 10.01
C LEU A 331 19.11 25.53 9.17
N SER A 332 20.29 25.90 8.68
CA SER A 332 21.09 25.10 7.74
C SER A 332 21.41 23.68 8.22
N ARG A 333 21.46 23.47 9.54
CA ARG A 333 21.61 22.13 10.15
C ARG A 333 20.46 21.18 9.82
N PHE A 334 19.26 21.67 9.54
CA PHE A 334 18.11 20.82 9.21
C PHE A 334 18.28 20.11 7.86
N ASN A 335 19.16 20.62 6.97
CA ASN A 335 19.45 19.99 5.69
C ASN A 335 20.07 18.60 5.83
N SER A 336 20.67 18.23 6.98
CA SER A 336 21.19 16.87 7.18
C SER A 336 20.11 15.80 7.26
N LEU A 337 18.85 16.20 7.49
CA LEU A 337 17.67 15.33 7.53
C LEU A 337 16.85 15.41 6.24
N ALA A 338 17.25 16.25 5.29
CA ALA A 338 16.50 16.48 4.07
C ALA A 338 16.52 15.23 3.17
N PRO A 339 15.42 14.94 2.44
CA PRO A 339 15.43 13.91 1.41
C PRO A 339 16.48 14.24 0.34
N LEU A 340 17.32 13.26 -0.01
CA LEU A 340 18.33 13.42 -1.06
C LEU A 340 17.72 13.38 -2.47
N ARG A 341 16.49 12.88 -2.60
CA ARG A 341 15.78 12.66 -3.85
C ARG A 341 14.43 13.33 -3.78
N LEU A 342 14.15 14.19 -4.76
CA LEU A 342 12.95 15.00 -4.79
C LEU A 342 12.31 14.94 -6.19
N PRO A 343 11.03 14.58 -6.32
CA PRO A 343 10.36 14.60 -7.62
C PRO A 343 10.26 16.04 -8.12
N ILE A 344 10.54 16.25 -9.40
CA ILE A 344 10.39 17.52 -10.07
C ILE A 344 8.99 17.60 -10.67
N HIS A 345 8.26 18.68 -10.35
CA HIS A 345 6.91 18.89 -10.85
C HIS A 345 6.58 20.38 -11.01
N GLY A 346 5.61 20.70 -11.87
CA GLY A 346 5.06 22.05 -12.01
C GLY A 346 6.11 23.12 -12.34
N THR A 347 6.24 24.14 -11.47
CA THR A 347 7.14 25.29 -11.68
C THR A 347 8.61 24.98 -11.42
N MET A 348 8.95 23.75 -11.03
CA MET A 348 10.33 23.36 -10.74
C MET A 348 11.20 23.23 -11.99
N THR A 349 10.65 23.42 -13.20
CA THR A 349 11.28 23.13 -14.50
C THR A 349 12.24 24.21 -15.02
N GLU A 350 12.35 25.35 -14.33
CA GLU A 350 13.26 26.43 -14.71
C GLU A 350 14.64 26.26 -14.02
N TRP A 351 15.63 25.80 -14.80
CA TRP A 351 17.01 25.65 -14.36
C TRP A 351 18.01 25.88 -15.50
N THR A 352 19.25 26.20 -15.11
CA THR A 352 20.40 26.29 -16.02
C THR A 352 21.22 25.01 -15.94
N ARG A 353 21.50 24.40 -17.09
CA ARG A 353 22.45 23.28 -17.22
C ARG A 353 23.88 23.76 -16.96
N LEU A 354 24.55 23.14 -16.00
CA LEU A 354 25.96 23.40 -15.65
C LEU A 354 26.89 22.32 -16.21
N SER A 355 26.36 21.21 -16.71
CA SER A 355 27.10 20.15 -17.40
C SER A 355 26.36 19.64 -18.63
N ASN A 356 27.08 18.91 -19.48
CA ASN A 356 26.45 17.98 -20.41
C ASN A 356 25.79 16.82 -19.66
N ASP A 357 25.03 16.02 -20.39
CA ASP A 357 24.44 14.78 -19.87
C ASP A 357 25.54 13.80 -19.49
N PHE A 358 25.33 13.10 -18.38
CA PHE A 358 26.16 12.00 -17.97
C PHE A 358 25.29 10.87 -17.41
N GLU A 359 25.79 9.65 -17.59
CA GLU A 359 25.15 8.48 -17.02
C GLU A 359 25.40 8.44 -15.50
N ILE A 360 24.33 8.19 -14.74
CA ILE A 360 24.40 7.93 -13.31
C ILE A 360 24.62 6.43 -13.11
N ALA A 361 23.67 5.61 -13.60
CA ALA A 361 23.73 4.16 -13.56
C ALA A 361 22.97 3.56 -14.76
N SER A 362 23.38 2.38 -15.21
CA SER A 362 22.72 1.60 -16.26
C SER A 362 22.47 0.18 -15.76
N LEU A 363 21.22 -0.28 -15.86
CA LEU A 363 20.77 -1.59 -15.40
C LEU A 363 20.41 -2.46 -16.60
N ASP A 364 21.15 -3.55 -16.81
CA ASP A 364 20.77 -4.61 -17.75
C ASP A 364 19.82 -5.59 -17.06
N LEU A 365 18.52 -5.39 -17.21
CA LEU A 365 17.48 -6.21 -16.58
C LEU A 365 17.40 -7.63 -17.16
N THR A 366 18.24 -7.93 -18.16
CA THR A 366 18.46 -9.29 -18.65
C THR A 366 19.60 -10.02 -17.94
N ALA A 367 20.37 -9.35 -17.07
CA ALA A 367 21.47 -9.97 -16.34
C ALA A 367 20.96 -10.96 -15.28
N ALA A 368 21.79 -11.96 -14.96
CA ALA A 368 21.48 -12.94 -13.93
C ALA A 368 21.65 -12.39 -12.50
N ALA A 369 22.44 -11.34 -12.32
CA ALA A 369 22.74 -10.70 -11.05
C ALA A 369 23.21 -9.25 -11.27
N HIS A 370 22.97 -8.39 -10.28
CA HIS A 370 23.32 -6.98 -10.30
C HIS A 370 24.09 -6.60 -9.02
N ASP A 371 25.41 -6.69 -9.05
CA ASP A 371 26.22 -6.25 -7.91
C ASP A 371 26.10 -4.73 -7.70
N PRO A 372 26.17 -4.23 -6.45
CA PRO A 372 26.26 -2.80 -6.19
C PRO A 372 27.43 -2.17 -6.97
N GLU A 373 27.18 -1.00 -7.56
CA GLU A 373 28.19 -0.25 -8.31
C GLU A 373 28.40 1.13 -7.67
N LEU A 374 29.65 1.56 -7.58
CA LEU A 374 29.99 2.94 -7.24
C LEU A 374 31.26 3.36 -7.98
N ARG A 375 31.17 4.44 -8.76
CA ARG A 375 32.25 4.98 -9.57
C ARG A 375 32.47 6.47 -9.31
N ALA A 376 33.73 6.88 -9.30
CA ALA A 376 34.09 8.29 -9.28
C ALA A 376 34.12 8.82 -10.72
N VAL A 377 33.32 9.83 -11.02
CA VAL A 377 33.16 10.41 -12.36
C VAL A 377 33.52 11.89 -12.31
N SER A 378 34.30 12.32 -13.31
CA SER A 378 34.72 13.72 -13.47
C SER A 378 33.76 14.40 -14.45
N ILE A 379 33.01 15.38 -13.96
CA ILE A 379 31.98 16.10 -14.71
C ILE A 379 32.52 17.48 -15.13
N PRO A 380 32.78 17.71 -16.44
CA PRO A 380 33.18 19.03 -16.93
C PRO A 380 32.04 20.03 -16.76
N VAL A 381 32.37 21.20 -16.21
CA VAL A 381 31.43 22.30 -16.02
C VAL A 381 31.40 23.16 -17.29
N ILE A 382 30.23 23.30 -17.91
CA ILE A 382 30.04 24.06 -19.16
C ILE A 382 29.55 25.49 -18.93
N ALA A 383 29.01 25.78 -17.74
CA ALA A 383 28.52 27.10 -17.37
C ALA A 383 28.78 27.38 -15.89
N SER A 384 29.14 28.62 -15.55
CA SER A 384 29.33 29.04 -14.16
C SER A 384 27.99 29.22 -13.44
N GLY A 385 27.93 28.88 -12.16
CA GLY A 385 26.72 29.01 -11.35
C GLY A 385 26.86 28.35 -9.98
N THR A 386 25.75 28.25 -9.26
CA THR A 386 25.70 27.47 -8.00
C THR A 386 24.98 26.16 -8.28
N ALA A 387 25.73 25.07 -8.32
CA ALA A 387 25.18 23.73 -8.47
C ALA A 387 24.36 23.35 -7.24
N VAL A 388 23.08 23.04 -7.45
CA VAL A 388 22.15 22.63 -6.38
C VAL A 388 21.99 21.12 -6.31
N GLY A 389 22.23 20.43 -7.43
CA GLY A 389 21.89 19.03 -7.58
C GLY A 389 22.14 18.52 -8.99
N VAL A 390 21.82 17.25 -9.18
CA VAL A 390 21.72 16.60 -10.47
C VAL A 390 20.26 16.36 -10.78
N VAL A 391 19.78 16.91 -11.89
CA VAL A 391 18.44 16.55 -12.42
C VAL A 391 18.61 15.27 -13.21
N GLN A 392 17.88 14.23 -12.80
CA GLN A 392 17.90 12.89 -13.37
C GLN A 392 16.61 12.60 -14.12
N TRP A 393 16.74 11.94 -15.27
CA TRP A 393 15.67 11.36 -16.05
C TRP A 393 16.05 9.93 -16.45
N MET A 394 15.14 9.25 -17.14
CA MET A 394 15.24 7.85 -17.50
C MET A 394 15.38 7.69 -19.02
N HIS A 395 16.14 6.67 -19.39
CA HIS A 395 16.20 6.08 -20.70
C HIS A 395 15.93 4.59 -20.52
N VAL A 396 14.76 4.14 -20.96
CA VAL A 396 14.29 2.75 -20.78
C VAL A 396 14.26 2.06 -22.13
N ASP A 397 15.13 1.08 -22.29
CA ASP A 397 15.19 0.22 -23.47
C ASP A 397 14.19 -0.92 -23.30
N LEU A 398 13.10 -0.90 -24.07
CA LEU A 398 12.05 -1.91 -23.96
C LEU A 398 12.42 -3.18 -24.74
N ILE A 399 12.64 -3.04 -26.05
CA ILE A 399 13.04 -4.12 -26.97
C ILE A 399 13.56 -3.51 -28.27
N ASP A 400 14.62 -4.08 -28.85
CA ASP A 400 15.21 -3.61 -30.12
C ASP A 400 15.40 -2.08 -30.16
N ASP A 401 14.60 -1.39 -31.00
CA ASP A 401 14.56 0.05 -31.26
C ASP A 401 13.43 0.79 -30.50
N VAL A 402 12.65 0.09 -29.69
CA VAL A 402 11.57 0.65 -28.88
C VAL A 402 12.14 1.14 -27.55
N VAL A 403 12.13 2.47 -27.38
CA VAL A 403 12.75 3.16 -26.25
C VAL A 403 11.80 4.21 -25.70
N PHE A 404 11.75 4.33 -24.36
CA PHE A 404 11.11 5.43 -23.66
C PHE A 404 12.14 6.36 -23.02
N ILE A 405 11.98 7.69 -23.14
CA ILE A 405 12.91 8.68 -22.58
C ILE A 405 12.17 9.92 -22.05
N ASN A 406 12.16 10.21 -20.75
CA ASN A 406 11.53 11.42 -20.20
C ASN A 406 12.52 12.60 -20.05
N HIS A 407 13.27 12.91 -21.11
CA HIS A 407 14.29 13.97 -21.09
C HIS A 407 13.71 15.35 -20.69
N PRO A 408 14.39 16.12 -19.81
CA PRO A 408 13.86 17.38 -19.26
C PRO A 408 13.63 18.49 -20.29
N ASP A 409 14.48 18.59 -21.33
CA ASP A 409 14.38 19.66 -22.34
C ASP A 409 13.14 19.53 -23.26
N GLY A 410 12.36 18.44 -23.12
CA GLY A 410 11.08 18.22 -23.76
C GLY A 410 9.99 17.94 -22.73
N TYR A 411 9.83 18.84 -21.75
CA TYR A 411 9.02 18.61 -20.55
C TYR A 411 7.64 17.98 -20.86
N TYR A 412 7.34 16.93 -20.11
CA TYR A 412 6.12 16.16 -20.16
C TYR A 412 5.74 15.75 -18.74
N ASP A 413 4.51 16.04 -18.34
CA ASP A 413 3.96 15.67 -17.03
C ASP A 413 3.39 14.24 -17.09
N GLY A 414 4.31 13.28 -17.13
CA GLY A 414 4.03 11.84 -17.28
C GLY A 414 4.01 11.07 -15.97
N GLY A 415 3.79 9.76 -16.04
CA GLY A 415 3.80 8.86 -14.88
C GLY A 415 5.18 8.73 -14.23
N TRP A 416 6.25 8.87 -15.03
CA TRP A 416 7.62 8.95 -14.55
C TRP A 416 8.13 10.39 -14.61
N LEU A 417 8.37 10.96 -13.43
CA LEU A 417 8.87 12.32 -13.28
C LEU A 417 10.40 12.35 -13.39
N GLN A 418 10.95 13.54 -13.61
CA GLN A 418 12.37 13.77 -13.36
C GLN A 418 12.61 13.86 -11.84
N VAL A 419 13.82 13.49 -11.41
CA VAL A 419 14.20 13.47 -9.99
C VAL A 419 15.37 14.41 -9.78
N LEU A 420 15.26 15.31 -8.81
CA LEU A 420 16.39 16.08 -8.31
C LEU A 420 17.14 15.27 -7.27
N HIS A 421 18.40 14.96 -7.54
CA HIS A 421 19.37 14.48 -6.56
C HIS A 421 20.05 15.70 -5.94
N VAL A 422 19.68 16.02 -4.70
CA VAL A 422 20.11 17.24 -4.01
C VAL A 422 21.55 17.07 -3.51
N LEU A 423 22.44 18.03 -3.80
CA LEU A 423 23.78 18.01 -3.22
C LEU A 423 23.70 18.28 -1.71
N PRO A 424 24.58 17.73 -0.86
CA PRO A 424 24.55 18.02 0.59
C PRO A 424 24.64 19.51 0.94
N SER A 425 25.24 20.31 0.05
CA SER A 425 25.24 21.77 0.12
C SER A 425 25.38 22.35 -1.29
N PRO A 426 24.74 23.49 -1.59
CA PRO A 426 24.94 24.18 -2.87
C PRO A 426 26.42 24.50 -3.11
N MET A 427 26.92 24.19 -4.29
CA MET A 427 28.34 24.27 -4.64
C MET A 427 28.56 25.30 -5.75
N PRO A 428 29.29 26.39 -5.53
CA PRO A 428 29.72 27.30 -6.60
C PRO A 428 30.65 26.56 -7.57
N VAL A 429 30.40 26.70 -8.87
CA VAL A 429 31.20 26.11 -9.95
C VAL A 429 31.49 27.15 -11.04
N GLU A 430 32.64 27.00 -11.71
CA GLU A 430 33.06 27.87 -12.80
C GLU A 430 33.14 27.07 -14.12
N ALA A 431 32.75 27.69 -15.23
CA ALA A 431 32.91 27.09 -16.56
C ALA A 431 34.38 26.71 -16.82
N GLY A 432 34.60 25.49 -17.29
CA GLY A 432 35.94 24.91 -17.49
C GLY A 432 36.50 24.18 -16.27
N ALA A 433 35.88 24.29 -15.09
CA ALA A 433 36.22 23.47 -13.94
C ALA A 433 35.69 22.03 -14.09
N VAL A 434 36.09 21.16 -13.15
CA VAL A 434 35.63 19.78 -13.07
C VAL A 434 35.05 19.54 -11.68
N VAL A 435 33.84 18.98 -11.64
CA VAL A 435 33.21 18.47 -10.42
C VAL A 435 33.38 16.96 -10.38
N HIS A 436 33.83 16.43 -9.26
CA HIS A 436 33.95 14.98 -9.07
C HIS A 436 32.74 14.46 -8.30
N LEU A 437 32.02 13.49 -8.88
CA LEU A 437 30.86 12.85 -8.26
C LEU A 437 31.11 11.35 -8.07
N LEU A 438 30.55 10.78 -7.03
CA LEU A 438 30.35 9.34 -6.84
C LEU A 438 28.96 8.99 -7.38
N LEU A 439 28.91 8.16 -8.41
CA LEU A 439 27.70 7.75 -9.12
C LEU A 439 27.55 6.22 -9.06
N GLY A 440 26.34 5.70 -8.93
CA GLY A 440 26.07 4.26 -8.97
C GLY A 440 24.79 3.87 -8.24
N HIS A 441 24.75 2.67 -7.64
CA HIS A 441 23.64 2.19 -6.84
C HIS A 441 24.05 1.16 -5.78
N ASP A 442 23.27 1.06 -4.70
CA ASP A 442 23.42 0.02 -3.67
C ASP A 442 22.47 -1.18 -3.87
N ARG A 443 21.81 -1.23 -5.05
CA ARG A 443 20.71 -2.13 -5.48
C ARG A 443 19.31 -1.64 -5.12
N SER A 444 19.18 -0.81 -4.10
CA SER A 444 17.89 -0.28 -3.65
C SER A 444 17.72 1.20 -4.02
N THR A 445 18.83 1.93 -4.15
CA THR A 445 18.85 3.37 -4.35
C THR A 445 19.98 3.78 -5.27
N LEU A 446 19.75 4.81 -6.09
CA LEU A 446 20.82 5.47 -6.82
C LEU A 446 21.67 6.31 -5.86
N ILE A 447 22.98 6.29 -6.09
CA ILE A 447 23.96 7.08 -5.34
C ILE A 447 24.43 8.21 -6.26
N VAL A 448 24.21 9.45 -5.83
CA VAL A 448 24.69 10.67 -6.50
C VAL A 448 25.23 11.61 -5.43
N LEU A 449 26.54 11.62 -5.24
CA LEU A 449 27.19 12.39 -4.17
C LEU A 449 28.45 13.10 -4.66
N PRO A 450 28.82 14.27 -4.13
CA PRO A 450 30.15 14.84 -4.35
C PRO A 450 31.25 13.89 -3.86
N ALA A 451 32.36 13.79 -4.58
CA ALA A 451 33.53 13.08 -4.06
C ALA A 451 34.20 13.90 -2.94
N GLY A 452 34.50 13.28 -1.80
CA GLY A 452 35.19 13.92 -0.68
C GLY A 452 34.56 13.63 0.68
N PRO A 453 35.02 14.30 1.76
CA PRO A 453 34.44 14.14 3.09
C PRO A 453 33.03 14.74 3.13
N HIS A 454 32.08 13.97 3.67
CA HIS A 454 30.70 14.40 3.89
C HIS A 454 30.51 14.91 5.32
N PRO A 455 29.70 15.96 5.54
CA PRO A 455 29.40 16.44 6.89
C PRO A 455 28.69 15.34 7.70
N PRO A 456 28.99 15.21 9.00
CA PRO A 456 28.32 14.22 9.85
C PRO A 456 26.82 14.55 9.95
N ILE A 457 25.99 13.50 9.90
CA ILE A 457 24.53 13.61 10.03
C ILE A 457 24.13 13.85 11.52
N THR A 458 25.03 13.56 12.46
CA THR A 458 24.84 13.68 13.92
C THR A 458 25.93 14.50 14.59
#